data_AF-X0VGF7-F1
#
_entry.id   AF-X0VGF7-F1
#
_cell.length_a   1.000
_cell.length_b   1.000
_cell.length_c   1.000
_cell.angle_alpha   90.00
_cell.angle_beta   90.00
_cell.angle_gamma   90.00
#
_symmetry.space_group_name_H-M   'P 1'
#
loop_
_entity.id
_entity.type
_entity.pdbx_description
1 polymer ?
#
loop_
_entity_poly.entity_id
_entity_poly.type
_entity_poly.pdbx_seq_one_letter_code
_entity_poly.pdbx_strand_id
1 'polypeptide(L)'
;GYQGRNGLEGMVIWLSEMRRRWPEARCITQGEFGMLWREQFKNNDNLNYRFVQRGTGICGSDPEMEIRWFMNKDFRLALLRDFKANTPEQLIDFTRYDLEANEPADPKPDQHSRNWSLMNRLNQKGIRPQDKPMAIGQLNASEQAIIKRRFPELIEGNSEK
;
A
#
# COMPACT_ATOMS: atom_id res chain seq x y z
N GLY A 1 -20.24 -24.51 9.55
CA GLY A 1 -20.25 -23.16 8.97
C GLY A 1 -20.74 -22.19 10.01
N TYR A 2 -20.22 -20.96 10.03
CA TYR A 2 -20.73 -19.88 10.88
C TYR A 2 -22.22 -19.68 10.57
N GLN A 3 -23.10 -20.02 11.52
CA GLN A 3 -24.56 -19.78 11.46
C GLN A 3 -25.25 -20.26 10.17
N GLY A 4 -24.93 -21.46 9.68
CA GLY A 4 -25.63 -22.07 8.55
C GLY A 4 -25.27 -21.54 7.16
N ARG A 5 -24.50 -20.44 7.06
CA ARG A 5 -23.96 -19.98 5.77
C ARG A 5 -22.85 -20.91 5.32
N ASN A 6 -22.99 -21.47 4.12
CA ASN A 6 -21.92 -22.19 3.46
C ASN A 6 -21.08 -21.21 2.61
N GLY A 7 -19.84 -21.56 2.30
CA GLY A 7 -18.95 -20.69 1.51
C GLY A 7 -19.48 -20.39 0.10
N LEU A 8 -20.41 -21.21 -0.41
CA LEU A 8 -20.97 -21.04 -1.76
C LEU A 8 -21.96 -19.87 -1.83
N GLU A 9 -22.81 -19.67 -0.81
CA GLU A 9 -23.70 -18.51 -0.74
C GLU A 9 -22.91 -17.20 -0.77
N GLY A 10 -21.80 -17.13 -0.01
CA GLY A 10 -20.91 -15.98 -0.02
C GLY A 10 -20.28 -15.72 -1.39
N MET A 11 -19.90 -16.78 -2.10
CA MET A 11 -19.35 -16.67 -3.46
C MET A 11 -20.38 -16.15 -4.47
N VAL A 12 -21.63 -16.63 -4.39
CA VAL A 12 -22.73 -16.15 -5.25
C VAL A 12 -23.00 -14.66 -5.02
N ILE A 13 -23.11 -14.24 -3.76
CA ILE A 13 -23.32 -12.82 -3.41
C ILE A 13 -22.17 -11.98 -3.94
N TRP A 14 -20.92 -12.39 -3.69
CA TRP A 14 -19.74 -11.64 -4.10
C TRP A 14 -19.69 -11.42 -5.63
N LEU A 15 -19.82 -12.49 -6.42
CA LEU A 15 -19.74 -12.41 -7.87
C LEU A 15 -20.92 -11.64 -8.48
N SER A 16 -22.12 -11.81 -7.92
CA SER A 16 -23.32 -11.10 -8.40
C SER A 16 -23.23 -9.60 -8.14
N GLU A 17 -22.81 -9.19 -6.94
CA GLU A 17 -22.64 -7.78 -6.60
C GLU A 17 -21.50 -7.12 -7.38
N MET A 18 -20.40 -7.84 -7.64
CA MET A 18 -19.31 -7.35 -8.50
C MET A 18 -19.81 -7.07 -9.92
N ARG A 19 -20.54 -8.01 -10.54
CA ARG A 19 -21.11 -7.82 -11.89
C ARG A 19 -22.17 -6.72 -11.90
N ARG A 20 -23.00 -6.62 -10.86
CA ARG A 20 -24.04 -5.57 -10.76
C ARG A 20 -23.42 -4.17 -10.69
N ARG A 21 -22.35 -4.00 -9.91
CA ARG A 21 -21.69 -2.69 -9.71
C ARG A 21 -20.69 -2.34 -10.81
N TRP A 22 -20.00 -3.34 -11.35
CA TRP A 22 -19.00 -3.20 -12.42
C TRP A 22 -19.25 -4.26 -13.51
N PRO A 23 -20.22 -4.03 -14.42
CA PRO A 23 -20.63 -5.03 -15.40
C PRO A 23 -19.49 -5.48 -16.32
N GLU A 24 -18.54 -4.61 -16.63
CA GLU A 24 -17.40 -4.90 -17.51
C GLU A 24 -16.22 -5.60 -16.80
N ALA A 25 -16.27 -5.80 -15.49
CA ALA A 25 -15.17 -6.42 -14.75
C ALA A 25 -14.94 -7.88 -15.20
N ARG A 26 -13.74 -8.21 -15.71
CA ARG A 26 -13.44 -9.55 -16.21
C ARG A 26 -13.01 -10.48 -15.07
N CYS A 27 -13.65 -11.64 -14.95
CA CYS A 27 -13.22 -12.72 -14.07
C CYS A 27 -12.26 -13.62 -14.86
N ILE A 28 -10.97 -13.46 -14.63
CA ILE A 28 -9.88 -14.18 -15.32
C ILE A 28 -8.95 -14.84 -14.31
N THR A 29 -8.13 -15.78 -14.77
CA THR A 29 -7.11 -16.42 -13.93
C THR A 29 -6.00 -15.44 -13.56
N GLN A 30 -5.27 -15.74 -12.47
CA GLN A 30 -4.11 -14.95 -12.06
C GLN A 30 -3.03 -14.90 -13.15
N GLY A 31 -2.80 -16.01 -13.86
CA GLY A 31 -1.83 -16.10 -14.95
C GLY A 31 -2.20 -15.20 -16.13
N GLU A 32 -3.47 -15.20 -16.56
CA GLU A 32 -3.95 -14.31 -17.62
C GLU A 32 -3.78 -12.84 -17.25
N PHE A 33 -4.14 -12.44 -16.02
CA PHE A 33 -3.93 -11.08 -15.55
C PHE A 33 -2.45 -10.68 -15.60
N GLY A 34 -1.56 -11.55 -15.10
CA GLY A 34 -0.13 -11.30 -15.12
C GLY A 34 0.45 -11.14 -16.53
N MET A 35 -0.04 -11.93 -17.49
CA MET A 35 0.39 -11.83 -18.88
C MET A 35 -0.11 -10.55 -19.56
N LEU A 36 -1.36 -10.14 -19.34
CA LEU A 36 -1.89 -8.85 -19.82
C LEU A 36 -1.09 -7.68 -19.23
N TRP A 37 -0.78 -7.74 -17.94
CA TRP A 37 0.01 -6.71 -17.28
C TRP A 37 1.44 -6.63 -17.83
N ARG A 38 2.10 -7.78 -18.05
CA ARG A 38 3.44 -7.88 -18.66
C ARG A 38 3.45 -7.45 -20.13
N GLU A 39 2.35 -7.64 -20.84
CA GLU A 39 2.19 -7.14 -22.20
C GLU A 39 2.24 -5.61 -22.22
N GLN A 40 1.54 -4.97 -21.29
CA GLN A 40 1.47 -3.51 -21.17
C GLN A 40 2.72 -2.87 -20.56
N PHE A 41 3.28 -3.44 -19.49
CA PHE A 41 4.38 -2.86 -18.72
C PHE A 41 5.66 -3.69 -18.89
N LYS A 42 6.61 -3.19 -19.67
CA LYS A 42 7.88 -3.89 -19.98
C LYS A 42 8.96 -3.71 -18.92
N ASN A 43 8.86 -2.65 -18.14
CA ASN A 43 9.74 -2.33 -17.03
C ASN A 43 8.98 -1.51 -15.99
N ASN A 44 9.65 -1.16 -14.90
CA ASN A 44 9.04 -0.47 -13.77
C ASN A 44 9.04 1.06 -13.91
N ASP A 45 9.59 1.63 -14.98
CA ASP A 45 9.84 3.08 -15.10
C ASP A 45 8.54 3.90 -15.03
N ASN A 46 7.51 3.39 -15.69
CA ASN A 46 6.19 4.04 -15.80
C ASN A 46 5.20 3.59 -14.72
N LEU A 47 5.60 2.69 -13.80
CA LEU A 47 4.72 2.27 -12.71
C LEU A 47 4.63 3.37 -11.66
N ASN A 48 3.41 3.85 -11.45
CA ASN A 48 3.12 4.92 -10.51
C ASN A 48 1.69 4.78 -9.95
N TYR A 49 1.49 3.75 -9.11
CA TYR A 49 0.19 3.47 -8.51
C TYR A 49 -0.15 4.46 -7.41
N ARG A 50 -1.42 4.87 -7.39
CA ARG A 50 -1.98 5.76 -6.37
C ARG A 50 -3.31 5.22 -5.90
N PHE A 51 -3.49 5.12 -4.59
CA PHE A 51 -4.75 4.72 -3.98
C PHE A 51 -5.16 5.72 -2.92
N VAL A 52 -6.45 5.98 -2.83
CA VAL A 52 -7.07 6.77 -1.74
C VAL A 52 -8.22 5.96 -1.21
N GLN A 53 -8.26 5.75 0.09
CA GLN A 53 -9.33 5.00 0.74
C GLN A 53 -9.74 5.70 2.04
N ARG A 54 -11.05 5.82 2.24
CA ARG A 54 -11.66 6.13 3.53
C ARG A 54 -12.21 4.87 4.16
N GLY A 55 -12.22 4.80 5.49
CA GLY A 55 -12.75 3.63 6.17
C GLY A 55 -14.25 3.43 5.91
N THR A 56 -14.66 2.17 5.83
CA THR A 56 -16.06 1.79 5.57
C THR A 56 -16.92 1.79 6.84
N GLY A 57 -16.32 1.88 8.02
CA GLY A 57 -16.99 1.69 9.30
C GLY A 57 -17.24 0.22 9.66
N ILE A 58 -16.71 -0.73 8.87
CA ILE A 58 -16.91 -2.16 9.07
C ILE A 58 -15.62 -2.78 9.59
N CYS A 59 -15.71 -3.46 10.75
CA CYS A 59 -14.56 -4.08 11.42
C CYS A 59 -13.43 -3.06 11.63
N GLY A 60 -12.16 -3.41 11.36
CA GLY A 60 -11.01 -2.52 11.51
C GLY A 60 -10.84 -1.48 10.40
N SER A 61 -11.95 -1.01 9.79
CA SER A 61 -11.93 0.03 8.75
C SER A 61 -12.52 1.32 9.30
N ASP A 62 -11.71 2.07 10.04
CA ASP A 62 -12.14 3.23 10.84
C ASP A 62 -12.70 4.36 9.94
N PRO A 63 -13.98 4.76 10.09
CA PRO A 63 -14.70 5.59 9.13
C PRO A 63 -14.27 7.07 9.08
N GLU A 64 -13.47 7.53 10.04
CA GLU A 64 -12.84 8.84 10.10
C GLU A 64 -11.47 8.89 9.44
N MET A 65 -10.87 7.72 9.17
CA MET A 65 -9.53 7.64 8.65
C MET A 65 -9.52 7.66 7.12
N GLU A 66 -8.57 8.42 6.55
CA GLU A 66 -8.24 8.42 5.13
C GLU A 66 -6.78 8.03 4.96
N ILE A 67 -6.52 7.01 4.16
CA ILE A 67 -5.18 6.54 3.78
C ILE A 67 -4.93 6.82 2.30
N ARG A 68 -3.73 7.31 1.99
CA ARG A 68 -3.23 7.51 0.63
C ARG A 68 -1.97 6.70 0.43
N TRP A 69 -1.94 5.88 -0.61
CA TRP A 69 -0.77 5.10 -0.99
C TRP A 69 -0.19 5.59 -2.31
N PHE A 70 1.14 5.60 -2.37
CA PHE A 70 1.93 5.92 -3.54
C PHE A 70 2.96 4.81 -3.73
N MET A 71 2.97 4.15 -4.89
CA MET A 71 3.88 3.04 -5.16
C MET A 71 4.48 3.17 -6.55
N ASN A 72 5.80 3.22 -6.62
CA ASN A 72 6.56 3.31 -7.87
C ASN A 72 7.84 2.47 -7.75
N LYS A 73 8.72 2.53 -8.77
CA LYS A 73 9.96 1.74 -8.76
C LYS A 73 10.97 2.14 -7.68
N ASP A 74 10.90 3.38 -7.18
CA ASP A 74 11.89 3.95 -6.28
C ASP A 74 11.48 3.78 -4.81
N PHE A 75 10.18 3.82 -4.51
CA PHE A 75 9.65 3.65 -3.17
C PHE A 75 8.15 3.31 -3.14
N ARG A 76 7.68 2.86 -1.98
CA ARG A 76 6.29 3.04 -1.55
C ARG A 76 6.18 3.99 -0.36
N LEU A 77 5.07 4.72 -0.31
CA LEU A 77 4.79 5.72 0.70
C LEU A 77 3.30 5.68 1.07
N ALA A 78 3.00 5.77 2.36
CA ALA A 78 1.64 5.86 2.88
C ALA A 78 1.46 7.07 3.80
N LEU A 79 0.41 7.85 3.53
CA LEU A 79 -0.04 8.94 4.36
C LEU A 79 -1.38 8.56 4.99
N LEU A 80 -1.56 8.88 6.26
CA LEU A 80 -2.75 8.61 7.03
C LEU A 80 -3.19 9.88 7.76
N ARG A 81 -4.49 10.18 7.74
CA ARG A 81 -5.09 11.29 8.50
C ARG A 81 -6.48 10.93 9.00
N ASP A 82 -6.92 11.65 10.03
CA ASP A 82 -8.34 11.77 10.34
C ASP A 82 -8.91 12.90 9.45
N PHE A 83 -9.69 12.51 8.44
CA PHE A 83 -10.22 13.48 7.49
C PHE A 83 -11.44 14.23 8.03
N LYS A 84 -12.12 13.70 9.05
CA LYS A 84 -13.28 14.34 9.68
C LYS A 84 -12.84 15.42 10.66
N ALA A 85 -11.80 15.15 11.45
CA ALA A 85 -11.18 16.13 12.34
C ALA A 85 -10.19 17.07 11.60
N ASN A 86 -10.02 16.90 10.29
CA ASN A 86 -9.12 17.68 9.45
C ASN A 86 -7.68 17.74 10.00
N THR A 87 -7.17 16.59 10.48
CA THR A 87 -5.82 16.51 11.02
C THR A 87 -4.78 16.48 9.88
N PRO A 88 -3.55 16.96 10.14
CA PRO A 88 -2.47 16.87 9.16
C PRO A 88 -2.13 15.41 8.81
N GLU A 89 -1.74 15.18 7.57
CA GLU A 89 -1.27 13.88 7.12
C GLU A 89 -0.01 13.44 7.86
N GLN A 90 -0.04 12.21 8.36
CA GLN A 90 1.10 11.55 8.96
C GLN A 90 1.64 10.50 7.99
N LEU A 91 2.95 10.50 7.77
CA LEU A 91 3.67 9.44 7.11
C LEU A 91 3.68 8.21 8.01
N ILE A 92 3.18 7.07 7.51
CA ILE A 92 3.10 5.80 8.26
C ILE A 92 3.88 4.64 7.61
N ASP A 93 4.15 4.72 6.31
CA ASP A 93 5.07 3.82 5.61
C ASP A 93 5.92 4.64 4.65
N PHE A 94 7.22 4.37 4.65
CA PHE A 94 8.14 4.84 3.63
C PHE A 94 9.21 3.76 3.47
N THR A 95 9.06 2.98 2.41
CA THR A 95 9.97 1.88 2.08
C THR A 95 10.66 2.22 0.75
N ARG A 96 11.96 2.44 0.80
CA ARG A 96 12.82 2.73 -0.35
C ARG A 96 13.25 1.45 -1.07
N TYR A 97 13.20 1.45 -2.39
CA TYR A 97 13.60 0.35 -3.26
C TYR A 97 14.92 0.64 -3.99
N ASP A 98 15.44 1.86 -3.89
CA ASP A 98 16.76 2.22 -4.39
C ASP A 98 17.90 1.77 -3.47
N LEU A 99 17.58 1.29 -2.27
CA LEU A 99 18.53 0.67 -1.35
C LEU A 99 18.70 -0.81 -1.70
N GLU A 100 19.92 -1.32 -1.55
CA GLU A 100 20.18 -2.75 -1.69
C GLU A 100 19.35 -3.56 -0.67
N ALA A 101 18.68 -4.60 -1.17
CA ALA A 101 17.84 -5.50 -0.40
C ALA A 101 18.48 -6.89 -0.35
N ASN A 102 18.36 -7.56 0.80
CA ASN A 102 18.85 -8.92 0.98
C ASN A 102 17.70 -9.81 1.45
N GLU A 103 17.51 -10.92 0.76
CA GLU A 103 16.58 -11.97 1.18
C GLU A 103 17.23 -12.86 2.25
N PRO A 104 16.42 -13.58 3.06
CA PRO A 104 16.95 -14.65 3.89
C PRO A 104 17.70 -15.68 3.05
N ALA A 105 18.76 -16.26 3.62
CA ALA A 105 19.48 -17.37 2.97
C ALA A 105 18.55 -18.58 2.75
N ASP A 106 18.96 -19.46 1.83
CA ASP A 106 18.24 -20.69 1.51
C ASP A 106 17.89 -21.47 2.79
N PRO A 107 16.62 -21.86 2.96
CA PRO A 107 16.20 -22.57 4.15
C PRO A 107 16.85 -23.95 4.19
N LYS A 108 17.29 -24.36 5.38
CA LYS A 108 17.72 -25.74 5.66
C LYS A 108 16.64 -26.45 6.47
N PRO A 109 16.60 -27.79 6.47
CA PRO A 109 15.83 -28.52 7.47
C PRO A 109 16.11 -27.95 8.88
N ASP A 110 15.07 -27.63 9.62
CA ASP A 110 15.09 -27.01 10.95
C ASP A 110 15.64 -25.58 11.06
N GLN A 111 16.04 -24.94 9.95
CA GLN A 111 16.46 -23.54 9.90
C GLN A 111 15.69 -22.80 8.80
N HIS A 112 14.47 -22.37 9.14
CA HIS A 112 13.60 -21.63 8.23
C HIS A 112 13.33 -20.21 8.75
N SER A 113 13.46 -19.22 7.87
CA SER A 113 12.98 -17.86 8.14
C SER A 113 11.59 -17.66 7.56
N ARG A 114 10.67 -17.18 8.40
CA ARG A 114 9.34 -16.72 7.97
C ARG A 114 9.30 -15.22 7.70
N ASN A 115 10.38 -14.50 8.02
CA ASN A 115 10.43 -13.05 7.85
C ASN A 115 11.17 -12.69 6.56
N TRP A 116 10.39 -12.30 5.55
CA TRP A 116 10.85 -11.83 4.24
C TRP A 116 10.46 -10.35 4.04
N SER A 117 10.15 -9.63 5.13
CA SER A 117 9.65 -8.26 5.03
C SER A 117 10.76 -7.32 4.56
N LEU A 118 10.55 -6.63 3.45
CA LEU A 118 11.38 -5.48 3.07
C LEU A 118 10.94 -4.26 3.89
N MET A 119 11.74 -3.90 4.89
CA MET A 119 11.49 -2.77 5.80
C MET A 119 12.78 -1.97 5.95
N ASN A 120 12.73 -0.66 5.68
CA ASN A 120 13.85 0.24 5.93
C ASN A 120 13.43 1.45 6.76
N ARG A 121 13.06 2.56 6.13
CA ARG A 121 12.96 3.87 6.77
C ARG A 121 11.78 4.03 7.72
N LEU A 122 10.57 3.63 7.31
CA LEU A 122 9.36 3.67 8.14
C LEU A 122 8.41 2.56 7.67
N ASN A 123 7.84 1.79 8.59
CA ASN A 123 6.90 0.72 8.23
C ASN A 123 5.57 0.80 8.98
N GLN A 124 4.48 0.60 8.23
CA GLN A 124 3.12 0.67 8.76
C GLN A 124 2.80 -0.25 9.95
N LYS A 125 3.59 -1.32 10.16
CA LYS A 125 3.37 -2.25 11.27
C LYS A 125 3.66 -1.61 12.64
N GLY A 126 4.44 -0.52 12.71
CA GLY A 126 4.67 0.19 13.97
C GLY A 126 5.45 -0.59 15.03
N ILE A 127 6.20 -1.63 14.65
CA ILE A 127 6.84 -2.55 15.61
C ILE A 127 8.22 -2.09 16.09
N ARG A 128 8.85 -1.12 15.41
CA ARG A 128 10.18 -0.60 15.78
C ARG A 128 10.05 0.82 16.34
N PRO A 129 10.96 1.29 17.22
CA PRO A 129 10.91 2.65 17.77
C PRO A 129 10.90 3.76 16.71
N GLN A 130 11.55 3.53 15.56
CA GLN A 130 11.58 4.46 14.44
C GLN A 130 10.32 4.47 13.57
N ASP A 131 9.40 3.51 13.74
CA ASP A 131 8.16 3.39 12.96
C ASP A 131 7.03 4.30 13.48
N LYS A 132 7.37 5.30 14.33
CA LYS A 132 6.40 6.29 14.80
C LYS A 132 5.93 7.16 13.62
N PRO A 133 4.61 7.33 13.43
CA PRO A 133 4.09 8.25 12.44
C PRO A 133 4.68 9.66 12.61
N MET A 134 4.98 10.31 11.49
CA MET A 134 5.67 11.61 11.48
C MET A 134 5.19 12.48 10.32
N ALA A 135 5.37 13.80 10.41
CA ALA A 135 5.09 14.67 9.27
C ALA A 135 6.11 14.40 8.15
N ILE A 136 5.67 14.44 6.89
CA ILE A 136 6.56 14.18 5.74
C ILE A 136 7.73 15.18 5.66
N GLY A 137 7.53 16.42 6.12
CA GLY A 137 8.57 17.45 6.20
C GLY A 137 9.69 17.15 7.21
N GLN A 138 9.50 16.17 8.10
CA GLN A 138 10.53 15.73 9.04
C GLN A 138 11.50 14.69 8.43
N LEU A 139 11.27 14.24 7.20
CA LEU A 139 12.23 13.43 6.45
C LEU A 139 13.51 14.24 6.16
N ASN A 140 14.65 13.58 6.01
CA ASN A 140 15.88 14.30 5.65
C ASN A 140 15.85 14.78 4.18
N ALA A 141 16.74 15.71 3.82
CA ALA A 141 16.76 16.31 2.48
C ALA A 141 16.88 15.27 1.35
N SER A 142 17.67 14.20 1.54
CA SER A 142 17.84 13.16 0.51
C SER A 142 16.55 12.35 0.30
N GLU A 143 15.82 12.06 1.38
CA GLU A 143 14.54 11.35 1.35
C GLU A 143 13.46 12.21 0.69
N GLN A 144 13.37 13.48 1.09
CA GLN A 144 12.46 14.43 0.46
C GLN A 144 12.75 14.62 -1.03
N ALA A 145 14.03 14.64 -1.43
CA ALA A 145 14.39 14.78 -2.84
C ALA A 145 13.88 13.61 -3.69
N ILE A 146 13.96 12.36 -3.18
CA ILE A 146 13.45 11.18 -3.89
C ILE A 146 11.93 11.27 -4.06
N ILE A 147 11.21 11.66 -3.01
CA ILE A 147 9.76 11.85 -3.07
C ILE A 147 9.41 12.97 -4.05
N LYS A 148 10.09 14.11 -3.95
CA LYS A 148 9.87 15.30 -4.78
C LYS A 148 10.03 15.03 -6.27
N ARG A 149 10.94 14.13 -6.68
CA ARG A 149 11.11 13.74 -8.08
C ARG A 149 9.86 13.08 -8.68
N ARG A 150 9.04 12.41 -7.86
CA ARG A 150 7.83 11.68 -8.30
C ARG A 150 6.55 12.42 -7.97
N PHE A 151 6.50 13.06 -6.81
CA PHE A 151 5.34 13.74 -6.25
C PHE A 151 5.77 15.06 -5.59
N PRO A 152 6.12 16.09 -6.38
CA PRO A 152 6.52 17.39 -5.84
C PRO A 152 5.44 18.00 -4.94
N GLU A 153 4.16 17.73 -5.23
CA GLU A 153 3.02 18.22 -4.48
C GLU A 153 3.00 17.78 -3.01
N LEU A 154 3.62 16.64 -2.68
CA LEU A 154 3.67 16.13 -1.30
C LEU A 154 4.70 16.88 -0.43
N ILE A 155 5.66 17.56 -1.06
CA ILE A 155 6.70 18.33 -0.38
C ILE A 155 6.39 19.82 -0.44
N GLU A 156 6.04 20.33 -1.62
CA GLU A 156 5.80 21.76 -1.84
C GLU A 156 4.50 22.24 -1.18
N GLY A 157 3.45 21.42 -1.15
CA GLY A 157 2.17 21.74 -0.50
C GLY A 157 2.22 21.83 1.04
N ASN A 158 3.34 21.45 1.67
CA ASN A 158 3.57 21.64 3.12
C ASN A 158 4.38 22.90 3.43
N SER A 159 4.78 23.68 2.42
CA SER A 159 5.55 24.92 2.59
C SER A 159 4.69 26.14 2.94
N GLU A 160 3.37 26.03 2.81
CA GLU A 160 2.41 27.15 2.89
C GLU A 160 1.33 26.96 3.97
N LYS A 161 1.58 26.20 5.03
CA LYS A 161 0.69 26.13 6.19
C LYS A 161 1.43 26.29 7.52
#